data_AF-A0A7V5IGN6-F1
#
_entry.id   AF-A0A7V5IGN6-F1
#
_cell.length_a   1.000
_cell.length_b   1.000
_cell.length_c   1.000
_cell.angle_alpha   90.00
_cell.angle_beta   90.00
_cell.angle_gamma   90.00
#
_symmetry.space_group_name_H-M   'P 1'
#
loop_
_entity.id
_entity.type
_entity.pdbx_description
1 polymer ?
#
loop_
_entity_poly.entity_id
_entity_poly.type
_entity_poly.pdbx_seq_one_letter_code
_entity_poly.pdbx_strand_id
1 'polypeptide(L)' 'PGHYGNAQITIRNLEVVDVKPEYNLLLVKGSVPGGRRGIVFIKKLK' A
#
# COMPACT_ATOMS: atom_id res chain seq x y z
N PRO A 1 23.00 17.33 -8.52
CA PRO A 1 21.59 17.33 -8.99
C PRO A 1 21.21 15.94 -9.54
N GLY A 2 20.10 15.36 -9.07
CA GLY A 2 19.70 14.00 -9.44
C GLY A 2 18.21 13.76 -9.23
N HIS A 3 17.72 12.67 -9.81
CA HIS A 3 16.34 12.22 -9.61
C HIS A 3 16.19 11.52 -8.25
N TYR A 4 15.12 11.85 -7.53
CA TYR A 4 14.71 11.16 -6.31
C TYR A 4 13.25 10.71 -6.44
N GLY A 5 12.96 9.47 -6.03
CA GLY A 5 11.64 8.86 -6.17
C GLY A 5 11.51 8.01 -7.42
N ASN A 6 10.26 7.80 -7.87
CA ASN A 6 9.90 6.87 -8.96
C ASN A 6 10.55 5.48 -8.82
N ALA A 7 10.62 4.98 -7.58
CA ALA A 7 11.20 3.70 -7.25
C ALA A 7 10.14 2.80 -6.60
N GLN A 8 10.26 1.49 -6.80
CA GLN A 8 9.40 0.52 -6.14
C GLN A 8 9.80 0.38 -4.67
N ILE A 9 8.91 0.80 -3.76
CA ILE A 9 9.11 0.73 -2.31
C ILE A 9 8.09 -0.23 -1.72
N THR A 10 8.51 -1.06 -0.76
CA THR A 10 7.63 -1.98 -0.03
C THR A 10 7.68 -1.65 1.46
N ILE A 11 6.53 -1.34 2.04
CA ILE A 11 6.37 -1.17 3.49
C ILE A 11 5.88 -2.50 4.07
N ARG A 12 6.55 -2.98 5.12
CA ARG A 12 6.26 -4.26 5.78
C ARG A 12 5.48 -4.04 7.08
N ASN A 13 4.88 -5.11 7.58
CA ASN A 13 4.15 -5.16 8.86
C ASN A 13 3.00 -4.15 8.96
N LEU A 14 2.30 -3.92 7.85
CA LEU A 14 1.06 -3.15 7.85
C LEU A 14 -0.09 -4.02 8.39
N GLU A 15 -0.91 -3.43 9.25
CA GLU A 15 -2.07 -4.08 9.87
C GLU A 15 -3.30 -3.86 8.98
N VAL A 16 -4.02 -4.94 8.64
CA VAL A 16 -5.33 -4.84 7.98
C VAL A 16 -6.37 -4.61 9.07
N VAL A 17 -7.01 -3.44 9.02
CA VAL A 17 -8.01 -3.03 10.02
C VAL A 17 -9.36 -3.64 9.70
N ASP A 18 -9.74 -3.62 8.41
CA ASP A 18 -11.07 -4.05 7.98
C ASP A 18 -11.06 -4.42 6.48
N VAL A 19 -11.98 -5.29 6.09
CA VAL A 19 -12.21 -5.73 4.71
C VAL A 19 -13.70 -5.58 4.43
N LYS A 20 -14.05 -4.83 3.39
CA LYS A 20 -15.45 -4.65 2.96
C LYS A 20 -15.62 -5.19 1.54
N PRO A 21 -15.96 -6.48 1.38
CA PRO A 21 -16.07 -7.13 0.09
C PRO A 21 -17.12 -6.49 -0.82
N GLU A 22 -18.20 -5.96 -0.24
CA GLU A 22 -19.31 -5.34 -0.98
C GLU A 22 -18.86 -4.14 -1.81
N TYR A 23 -17.85 -3.43 -1.31
CA TYR A 23 -17.27 -2.25 -1.95
C TYR A 23 -15.89 -2.53 -2.55
N ASN A 24 -15.39 -3.77 -2.44
CA ASN A 24 -14.01 -4.15 -2.76
C ASN A 24 -12.96 -3.25 -2.07
N LEU A 25 -13.20 -2.91 -0.80
CA LEU A 25 -12.31 -2.04 -0.03
C LEU A 25 -11.49 -2.83 0.99
N LEU A 26 -10.23 -2.44 1.12
CA LEU A 26 -9.30 -2.92 2.14
C LEU A 26 -8.80 -1.74 2.97
N LEU A 27 -9.07 -1.74 4.27
CA LEU A 27 -8.59 -0.72 5.19
C LEU A 27 -7.28 -1.18 5.81
N VAL A 28 -6.23 -0.40 5.61
CA VAL A 28 -4.88 -0.68 6.12
C VAL A 28 -4.46 0.45 7.05
N LYS A 29 -3.91 0.09 8.20
CA LYS A 29 -3.39 1.06 9.17
C LYS A 29 -1.98 1.47 8.77
N GLY A 30 -1.79 2.78 8.58
CA GLY A 30 -0.49 3.38 8.28
C GLY A 30 -0.41 3.94 6.86
N SER A 31 0.81 4.04 6.35
CA SER A 31 1.09 4.67 5.05
C SER A 31 1.29 3.63 3.95
N VAL A 32 0.69 3.88 2.79
CA VAL A 32 0.90 3.12 1.55
C VAL A 32 1.79 3.96 0.63
N PRO A 33 2.84 3.39 0.01
CA PRO A 33 3.74 4.15 -0.85
C PRO A 33 3.01 4.62 -2.12
N GLY A 34 3.39 5.80 -2.60
CA GLY A 34 2.79 6.43 -3.78
C GLY A 34 1.63 7.38 -3.45
N GLY A 35 1.04 7.96 -4.50
CA GLY A 35 -0.09 8.89 -4.40
C GLY A 35 -1.44 8.20 -4.56
N ARG A 36 -2.52 8.98 -4.38
CA ARG A 36 -3.89 8.53 -4.67
C ARG A 36 -4.00 8.09 -6.14
N ARG A 37 -4.82 7.07 -6.40
CA ARG A 37 -4.99 6.42 -7.72
C ARG A 37 -3.74 5.70 -8.26
N GLY A 38 -2.75 5.41 -7.42
CA GLY A 38 -1.62 4.54 -7.75
C GLY A 38 -2.00 3.06 -7.70
N ILE A 39 -1.28 2.24 -8.46
CA ILE A 39 -1.39 0.78 -8.40
C ILE A 39 -0.45 0.29 -7.29
N VAL A 40 -0.97 -0.61 -6.45
CA VAL A 40 -0.22 -1.19 -5.33
C VAL A 40 -0.29 -2.71 -5.36
N PHE A 41 0.72 -3.35 -4.80
CA PHE A 41 0.77 -4.82 -4.65
C PHE A 41 0.72 -5.18 -3.18
N ILE A 42 -0.23 -6.04 -2.81
CA ILE A 42 -0.39 -6.55 -1.45
C ILE A 42 0.13 -7.99 -1.43
N LYS A 43 0.99 -8.30 -0.47
CA LYS A 43 1.57 -9.63 -0.27
C LYS A 43 1.52 -9.99 1.22
N LYS A 44 1.28 -11.26 1.52
CA LYS A 44 1.38 -11.77 2.90
C LYS A 44 2.85 -11.73 3.33
N LEU A 45 3.10 -11.34 4.58
CA LEU A 45 4.42 -11.50 5.19
C LEU A 45 4.78 -12.98 5.23
N LYS A 46 6.05 -13.26 4.92
CA LYS A 46 6.61 -14.60 5.03
C LYS A 46 6.95 -14.91 6.47
#